data_AF-A0A839U980-F1
#
_entry.id   AF-A0A839U980-F1
#
_cell.length_a   1.000
_cell.length_b   1.000
_cell.length_c   1.000
_cell.angle_alpha   90.00
_cell.angle_beta   90.00
_cell.angle_gamma   90.00
#
_symmetry.space_group_name_H-M   'P 1'
#
loop_
_entity.id
_entity.type
_entity.pdbx_description
1 polymer ?
#
loop_
_entity_poly.entity_id
_entity_poly.type
_entity_poly.pdbx_seq_one_letter_code
_entity_poly.pdbx_strand_id
1 'polypeptide(L)' 'MADDKAKRRSADRARVAAGEKYEVDYLMKSLNLGRDDAEQLIAKYDGNRQKIEAEVSKRKKRPKTYAHL' A
#
# COMPACT_ATOMS: atom_id res chain seq x y z
N MET A 1 4.82 2.21 40.10
CA MET A 1 3.69 2.54 39.22
C MET A 1 4.05 2.10 37.80
N ALA A 2 3.14 1.40 37.12
CA ALA A 2 3.37 0.81 35.80
C ALA A 2 3.33 1.89 34.71
N ASP A 3 4.42 2.04 33.96
CA ASP A 3 4.47 2.90 32.78
C ASP A 3 3.89 2.09 31.60
N ASP A 4 2.56 2.11 31.47
CA ASP A 4 1.86 1.57 30.30
C ASP A 4 2.15 2.42 29.05
N LYS A 5 3.36 2.29 28.51
CA LYS A 5 3.73 2.80 27.18
C LYS A 5 3.11 1.98 26.04
N ALA A 6 2.25 1.00 26.36
CA ALA A 6 1.64 0.07 25.40
C ALA A 6 0.51 0.69 24.54
N LYS A 7 0.11 1.95 24.79
CA LYS A 7 -0.99 2.62 24.06
C LYS A 7 -0.56 3.77 23.14
N ARG A 8 0.70 3.82 22.71
CA ARG A 8 1.15 4.83 21.75
C ARG A 8 1.57 4.20 20.41
N ARG A 9 0.75 4.44 19.38
CA ARG A 9 1.16 4.61 17.96
C ARG A 9 1.37 3.37 17.07
N SER A 10 0.49 2.37 17.12
CA SER A 10 0.40 1.37 16.03
C SER A 10 -0.61 1.78 14.94
N ALA A 11 -1.71 2.46 15.31
CA ALA A 11 -2.80 2.74 14.37
C ALA A 11 -2.49 3.86 13.35
N ASP A 12 -1.68 4.86 13.71
CA ASP A 12 -1.40 6.00 12.81
C ASP A 12 -0.35 5.71 11.73
N ARG A 13 0.43 4.63 11.86
CA ARG A 13 1.41 4.24 10.83
C ARG A 13 0.79 3.43 9.68
N ALA A 14 -0.49 3.07 9.78
CA ALA A 14 -1.19 2.27 8.76
C ALA A 14 -1.93 3.13 7.72
N ARG A 15 -2.21 4.41 8.04
CA ARG A 15 -2.71 5.40 7.08
C ARG A 15 -1.52 6.11 6.47
N VAL A 16 -1.19 5.70 5.25
CA VAL A 16 -0.36 6.50 4.37
C VAL A 16 -1.24 7.67 3.91
N ALA A 17 -0.77 8.91 4.08
CA ALA A 17 -1.52 10.06 3.60
C ALA A 17 -1.53 10.03 2.06
N ALA A 18 -2.71 9.90 1.45
CA ALA A 18 -2.90 9.69 0.02
C ALA A 18 -2.43 10.83 -0.91
N GLY A 19 -1.78 11.88 -0.37
CA GLY A 19 -1.47 13.12 -1.09
C GLY A 19 0.02 13.44 -1.27
N GLU A 20 0.94 12.67 -0.70
CA GLU A 20 2.37 12.99 -0.80
C GLU A 20 3.07 12.20 -1.92
N LYS A 21 3.80 12.91 -2.78
CA LYS A 21 4.64 12.32 -3.85
C LYS A 21 5.58 11.23 -3.34
N TYR A 22 6.03 11.35 -2.09
CA TYR A 22 6.86 10.38 -1.40
C TYR A 22 6.22 8.99 -1.31
N GLU A 23 4.90 8.92 -1.13
CA GLU A 23 4.17 7.68 -0.89
C GLU A 23 3.96 6.86 -2.16
N VAL A 24 3.76 7.56 -3.28
CA VAL A 24 3.72 6.95 -4.62
C VAL A 24 5.07 6.29 -4.91
N ASP A 25 6.17 7.03 -4.75
CA ASP A 25 7.53 6.51 -4.97
C ASP A 25 7.86 5.34 -4.03
N TYR A 26 7.40 5.40 -2.77
CA TYR A 26 7.59 4.33 -1.80
C TYR A 26 6.82 3.06 -2.16
N LEU A 27 5.55 3.17 -2.58
CA LEU A 27 4.76 2.02 -3.04
C LEU A 27 5.31 1.42 -4.33
N MET A 28 5.73 2.26 -5.27
CA MET A 28 6.39 1.81 -6.50
C MET A 28 7.60 0.94 -6.18
N LYS A 29 8.49 1.41 -5.29
CA LYS A 29 9.69 0.67 -4.89
C LYS A 29 9.38 -0.58 -4.05
N SER A 30 8.48 -0.48 -3.07
CA SER A 30 8.19 -1.59 -2.15
C SER A 30 7.38 -2.71 -2.78
N LEU A 31 6.46 -2.38 -3.68
CA LEU A 31 5.55 -3.34 -4.29
C LEU A 31 5.88 -3.68 -5.75
N ASN A 32 6.87 -2.99 -6.32
CA ASN A 32 7.25 -3.06 -7.73
C ASN A 32 6.06 -2.74 -8.65
N LEU A 33 5.40 -1.61 -8.36
CA LEU A 33 4.24 -1.11 -9.09
C LEU A 33 4.66 -0.02 -10.09
N GLY A 34 3.90 0.09 -11.18
CA GLY A 34 3.90 1.29 -12.00
C GLY A 34 3.30 2.47 -11.25
N ARG A 35 3.63 3.69 -11.67
CA ARG A 35 3.14 4.92 -11.03
C ARG A 35 1.62 5.03 -11.06
N ASP A 36 1.00 4.77 -12.21
CA ASP A 36 -0.46 4.81 -12.36
C ASP A 36 -1.16 3.78 -11.45
N ASP A 37 -0.59 2.58 -11.32
CA ASP A 37 -1.10 1.54 -10.43
C ASP A 37 -0.99 1.96 -8.96
N ALA A 38 0.13 2.56 -8.56
CA ALA A 38 0.33 3.05 -7.20
C ALA A 38 -0.66 4.18 -6.86
N GLU A 39 -0.83 5.15 -7.75
CA GLU A 39 -1.77 6.28 -7.57
C GLU A 39 -3.23 5.77 -7.47
N GLN A 40 -3.64 4.84 -8.34
CA GLN A 40 -4.97 4.22 -8.28
C GLN A 40 -5.21 3.44 -6.99
N LEU A 41 -4.21 2.68 -6.52
CA LEU A 41 -4.31 1.91 -5.29
C LEU A 41 -4.38 2.81 -4.05
N ILE A 42 -3.60 3.89 -4.03
CA ILE A 42 -3.66 4.93 -3.00
C ILE A 42 -5.07 5.55 -2.97
N ALA A 43 -5.59 5.98 -4.12
CA ALA A 43 -6.92 6.58 -4.21
C ALA A 43 -8.03 5.60 -3.80
N LYS A 44 -7.95 4.33 -4.24
CA LYS A 44 -8.94 3.28 -3.96
C LYS A 44 -9.02 2.92 -2.47
N TYR A 45 -7.90 2.98 -1.77
CA TYR A 45 -7.82 2.53 -0.38
C TYR A 45 -7.59 3.66 0.62
N ASP A 46 -7.68 4.93 0.18
CA ASP A 46 -7.41 6.12 1.00
C ASP A 46 -6.04 6.04 1.69
N GLY A 47 -5.04 5.56 0.92
CA GLY A 47 -3.70 5.29 1.43
C GLY A 47 -3.63 4.25 2.55
N ASN A 48 -4.62 3.36 2.67
CA ASN A 48 -4.49 2.23 3.60
C ASN A 48 -3.49 1.21 3.04
N ARG A 49 -2.26 1.25 3.56
CA ARG A 49 -1.15 0.40 3.12
C ARG A 49 -1.48 -1.09 3.18
N GLN A 50 -2.12 -1.57 4.25
CA GLN A 50 -2.43 -2.99 4.41
C GLN A 50 -3.37 -3.50 3.32
N LYS A 51 -4.36 -2.68 2.93
CA LYS A 51 -5.29 -3.03 1.84
C LYS A 51 -4.59 -3.02 0.49
N ILE A 52 -3.70 -2.05 0.25
CA ILE A 52 -2.89 -1.96 -0.98
C ILE A 52 -1.99 -3.18 -1.12
N GLU A 53 -1.22 -3.52 -0.08
CA GLU A 53 -0.33 -4.67 -0.07
C GLU A 53 -1.10 -5.98 -0.29
N ALA A 54 -2.26 -6.13 0.35
CA ALA A 54 -3.12 -7.30 0.16
C ALA A 54 -3.64 -7.42 -1.28
N GLU A 55 -4.06 -6.31 -1.90
CA GLU A 55 -4.51 -6.29 -3.29
C GLU A 55 -3.37 -6.65 -4.26
N VAL A 56 -2.19 -6.07 -4.08
CA VAL A 56 -1.02 -6.36 -4.93
C VAL A 56 -0.56 -7.80 -4.76
N SER A 57 -0.56 -8.32 -3.54
CA SER A 57 -0.25 -9.72 -3.27
C SER A 57 -1.23 -10.66 -3.98
N LYS A 58 -2.52 -10.32 -4.04
CA LYS A 58 -3.50 -11.06 -4.84
C LYS A 58 -3.21 -10.99 -6.34
N ARG A 59 -2.81 -9.82 -6.87
CA ARG A 59 -2.44 -9.66 -8.28
C ARG A 59 -1.22 -10.51 -8.66
N LYS A 60 -0.17 -10.54 -7.83
CA LYS A 60 1.05 -11.34 -8.05
C LYS A 60 0.76 -12.85 -8.14
N LYS A 61 -0.28 -13.34 -7.45
CA LYS A 61 -0.70 -14.75 -7.50
C LYS A 61 -1.46 -15.12 -8.77
N ARG A 62 -1.94 -14.14 -9.54
CA ARG A 62 -2.56 -14.40 -10.84
C ARG A 62 -1.45 -14.45 -11.88
N PRO A 63 -1.22 -15.58 -12.57
CA PRO A 63 -0.30 -15.60 -13.69
C PRO A 63 -0.76 -14.55 -14.71
N LYS A 64 0.18 -13.75 -15.25
CA LYS A 64 -0.07 -12.94 -16.44
C LYS A 64 -0.47 -13.92 -17.55
N THR A 65 -1.76 -14.12 -17.75
CA THR A 65 -2.27 -14.75 -18.96
C THR A 65 -1.96 -13.77 -20.09
N TYR A 66 -0.87 -14.00 -20.80
CA TYR A 66 -0.66 -13.36 -22.09
C TYR A 66 -1.80 -13.84 -22.99
N ALA A 67 -2.83 -13.02 -23.16
CA ALA A 67 -3.78 -13.20 -24.24
C ALA A 67 -2.99 -12.94 -25.54
N HIS A 68 -2.40 -14.00 -26.08
CA HIS A 68 -1.90 -14.00 -27.43
C HIS A 68 -3.12 -13.98 -28.36
N LEU A 69 -3.35 -12.84 -29.01
CA LEU A 69 -4.18 -12.69 -30.20
C LEU A 69 -3.37 -11.92 -31.23
#